data_AF-A0A428JQ57-F1
#
_entry.id   AF-A0A428JQ57-F1
#
_cell.length_a   1.000
_cell.length_b   1.000
_cell.length_c   1.000
_cell.angle_alpha   90.00
_cell.angle_beta   90.00
_cell.angle_gamma   90.00
#
_symmetry.space_group_name_H-M   'P 1'
#
loop_
_entity.id
_entity.type
_entity.pdbx_description
1 polymer ?
#
loop_
_entity_poly.entity_id
_entity_poly.type
_entity_poly.pdbx_seq_one_letter_code
_entity_poly.pdbx_strand_id
1 'polypeptide(L)'
;MKTEHIKPHSAGRSLAVLLAACAVLWTWWQIPGWYQLGSTNAAQLAQLMHVWQQAWLLGLWVAGANAVVLYQATLPLALPSSPGSLLDTRRYLPNFVFWLCVVFHLGSLLGLLLLGAGQVTLHPLWV
;
A
#
# COMPACT_ATOMS: atom_id res chain seq x y z
N MET A 1 6.84 35.93 -11.26
CA MET A 1 5.85 34.87 -11.00
C MET A 1 6.41 33.56 -11.55
N LYS A 2 6.98 32.69 -10.70
CA LYS A 2 7.56 31.42 -11.13
C LYS A 2 6.41 30.48 -11.51
N THR A 3 6.31 30.11 -12.77
CA THR A 3 5.47 29.01 -13.21
C THR A 3 6.10 27.72 -12.68
N GLU A 4 5.59 27.23 -11.56
CA GLU A 4 5.87 25.87 -11.13
C GLU A 4 5.42 24.93 -12.24
N HIS A 5 6.38 24.28 -12.89
CA HIS A 5 6.10 23.18 -13.80
C HIS A 5 5.52 22.03 -12.98
N ILE A 6 4.21 22.07 -12.75
CA ILE A 6 3.44 20.93 -12.21
C ILE A 6 3.64 19.81 -13.23
N LYS A 7 4.49 18.83 -12.90
CA LYS A 7 4.68 17.65 -13.74
C LYS A 7 3.31 17.02 -13.98
N PRO A 8 2.90 16.81 -15.25
CA PRO A 8 1.61 16.22 -15.55
C PRO A 8 1.53 14.86 -14.87
N HIS A 9 0.50 14.67 -14.05
CA HIS A 9 0.18 13.36 -13.49
C HIS A 9 -0.11 12.41 -14.67
N SER A 10 0.40 11.17 -14.59
CA SER A 10 0.25 10.18 -15.64
C SER A 10 -0.12 8.84 -15.03
N ALA A 11 -0.83 8.00 -15.79
CA ALA A 11 -1.19 6.65 -15.35
C ALA A 11 0.02 5.81 -14.93
N GLY A 12 1.18 6.00 -15.59
CA GLY A 12 2.44 5.34 -15.21
C GLY A 12 2.93 5.77 -13.82
N ARG A 13 2.81 7.05 -13.46
CA ARG A 13 3.14 7.53 -12.11
C ARG A 13 2.18 6.96 -11.06
N SER A 14 0.88 6.95 -11.33
CA SER A 14 -0.11 6.36 -10.41
C SER A 14 0.12 4.87 -10.21
N LEU A 15 0.46 4.13 -11.27
CA LEU A 15 0.83 2.72 -11.17
C LEU A 15 2.10 2.53 -10.34
N ALA A 16 3.13 3.35 -10.55
CA ALA A 16 4.36 3.29 -9.76
C ALA A 16 4.10 3.54 -8.26
N VAL A 17 3.23 4.49 -7.93
CA VAL A 17 2.81 4.74 -6.54
C VAL A 17 2.11 3.53 -5.94
N LEU A 18 1.17 2.92 -6.67
CA LEU A 18 0.47 1.72 -6.22
C LEU A 18 1.44 0.56 -5.99
N LEU A 19 2.34 0.30 -6.95
CA LEU A 19 3.35 -0.75 -6.84
C LEU A 19 4.31 -0.50 -5.67
N ALA A 20 4.73 0.74 -5.46
CA ALA A 20 5.59 1.11 -4.34
C ALA A 20 4.87 0.89 -3.00
N ALA A 21 3.59 1.26 -2.87
CA ALA A 21 2.80 0.99 -1.67
C ALA A 21 2.70 -0.52 -1.40
N CYS A 22 2.39 -1.32 -2.42
CA CYS A 22 2.38 -2.78 -2.30
C CYS A 22 3.75 -3.35 -1.90
N ALA A 23 4.84 -2.87 -2.51
CA ALA A 23 6.19 -3.32 -2.22
C ALA A 23 6.61 -2.98 -0.77
N VAL A 24 6.24 -1.81 -0.27
CA VAL A 24 6.51 -1.41 1.13
C VAL A 24 5.74 -2.30 2.10
N LEU A 25 4.43 -2.51 1.88
CA LEU A 25 3.63 -3.39 2.73
C LEU A 25 4.12 -4.84 2.70
N TRP A 26 4.50 -5.33 1.52
CA TRP A 26 5.07 -6.65 1.37
C TRP A 26 6.43 -6.76 2.08
N THR A 27 7.31 -5.77 1.93
CA THR A 27 8.62 -5.76 2.59
C THR A 27 8.46 -5.73 4.10
N TRP A 28 7.56 -4.88 4.62
CA TRP A 28 7.20 -4.86 6.04
C TRP A 28 6.79 -6.23 6.56
N TRP A 29 6.04 -6.98 5.76
CA TRP A 29 5.62 -8.34 6.07
C TRP A 29 6.78 -9.36 6.10
N GLN A 30 7.81 -9.19 5.26
CA GLN A 30 8.92 -10.15 5.16
C GLN A 30 10.02 -9.98 6.22
N ILE A 31 10.22 -8.77 6.75
CA ILE A 31 11.32 -8.43 7.68
C ILE A 31 11.46 -9.44 8.85
N PRO A 32 10.36 -9.84 9.53
CA PRO A 32 10.38 -10.93 10.50
C PRO A 32 11.11 -12.20 10.05
N GLY A 33 10.75 -12.73 8.88
CA GLY A 33 11.32 -13.97 8.34
C GLY A 33 12.78 -13.82 7.97
N TRP A 34 13.18 -12.67 7.43
CA TRP A 34 14.60 -12.39 7.15
C TRP A 34 15.45 -12.36 8.43
N TYR A 35 14.90 -11.81 9.52
CA TYR A 35 15.60 -11.80 10.81
C TYR A 35 15.71 -13.20 11.41
N GLN A 36 14.69 -14.06 11.23
CA GLN A 36 14.73 -15.46 11.67
C GLN A 36 15.89 -16.22 11.01
N LEU A 37 16.09 -16.06 9.70
CA LEU A 37 17.14 -16.74 8.97
C LEU A 37 18.55 -16.36 9.43
N GLY A 38 18.72 -15.16 10.00
CA GLY A 38 20.02 -14.64 10.45
C GLY A 38 20.28 -14.72 11.96
N SER A 39 19.29 -15.04 12.78
CA SER A 39 19.41 -14.99 14.24
C SER A 39 19.61 -16.37 14.85
N THR A 40 20.62 -16.52 15.71
CA THR A 40 20.80 -17.68 16.59
C THR A 40 20.13 -17.50 17.96
N ASN A 41 19.62 -16.30 18.26
CA ASN A 41 19.05 -15.95 19.56
C ASN A 41 17.51 -15.89 19.48
N ALA A 42 16.86 -16.95 19.97
CA ALA A 42 15.41 -17.09 19.99
C ALA A 42 14.70 -16.02 20.85
N ALA A 43 15.32 -15.54 21.93
CA ALA A 43 14.72 -14.54 22.82
C ALA A 43 14.63 -13.17 22.15
N GLN A 44 15.67 -12.76 21.43
CA GLN A 44 15.71 -11.49 20.71
C GLN A 44 14.72 -11.50 19.53
N LEU A 45 14.59 -12.63 18.85
CA LEU A 45 13.59 -12.84 17.81
C LEU A 45 12.16 -12.74 18.38
N ALA A 46 11.87 -13.38 19.51
CA ALA A 46 10.55 -13.34 20.13
C ALA A 46 10.14 -11.90 20.53
N GLN A 47 11.09 -11.13 21.07
CA GLN A 47 10.88 -9.71 21.38
C GLN A 47 10.59 -8.89 20.12
N LEU A 48 11.35 -9.10 19.03
CA LEU A 48 11.10 -8.45 17.75
C LEU A 48 9.70 -8.78 17.23
N MET A 49 9.31 -10.06 17.25
CA MET A 49 7.98 -10.50 16.79
C MET A 49 6.87 -9.82 17.59
N HIS A 50 7.03 -9.70 18.91
CA HIS A 50 6.03 -9.10 19.78
C HIS A 50 5.78 -7.61 19.48
N VAL A 51 6.82 -6.88 19.06
CA VAL A 51 6.70 -5.46 18.67
C VAL A 51 6.22 -5.33 17.21
N TRP A 52 6.76 -6.14 16.31
CA TRP A 52 6.51 -6.03 14.87
C TRP A 52 5.10 -6.48 14.47
N GLN A 53 4.55 -7.49 15.15
CA GLN A 53 3.23 -8.06 14.88
C GLN A 53 2.12 -7.40 15.71
N GLN A 54 2.29 -6.13 16.12
CA GLN A 54 1.22 -5.41 16.77
C GLN A 54 0.15 -5.01 15.74
N ALA A 55 -1.09 -5.43 15.97
CA ALA A 55 -2.21 -5.19 15.04
C ALA A 55 -2.40 -3.70 14.74
N TRP A 56 -2.24 -2.82 15.73
CA TRP A 56 -2.34 -1.37 15.51
C TRP A 56 -1.25 -0.84 14.58
N LEU A 57 -0.02 -1.40 14.65
CA LEU A 57 1.10 -0.99 13.82
C LEU A 57 0.86 -1.37 12.35
N LEU A 58 0.36 -2.59 12.12
CA LEU A 58 -0.10 -3.00 10.79
C LEU A 58 -1.24 -2.11 10.30
N GLY A 59 -2.21 -1.80 11.16
CA GLY A 59 -3.32 -0.93 10.84
C GLY A 59 -2.87 0.46 10.37
N LEU A 60 -1.89 1.06 11.07
CA LEU A 60 -1.30 2.34 10.68
C LEU A 60 -0.56 2.27 9.34
N TRP A 61 0.20 1.21 9.10
CA TRP A 61 0.89 1.02 7.82
C TRP A 61 -0.08 0.90 6.65
N VAL A 62 -1.12 0.08 6.81
CA VAL A 62 -2.16 -0.09 5.78
C VAL A 62 -2.91 1.22 5.55
N ALA A 63 -3.30 1.94 6.62
CA ALA A 63 -3.97 3.23 6.51
C ALA A 63 -3.10 4.29 5.81
N GLY A 64 -1.81 4.35 6.17
CA GLY A 64 -0.84 5.25 5.54
C GLY A 64 -0.65 4.95 4.06
N ALA A 65 -0.48 3.67 3.69
CA ALA A 65 -0.40 3.26 2.29
C ALA A 65 -1.69 3.61 1.53
N ASN A 66 -2.85 3.44 2.16
CA ASN A 66 -4.15 3.81 1.60
C ASN A 66 -4.26 5.31 1.32
N ALA A 67 -3.84 6.15 2.28
CA ALA A 67 -3.81 7.59 2.10
C ALA A 67 -2.86 8.00 0.95
N VAL A 68 -1.65 7.41 0.90
CA VAL A 68 -0.69 7.68 -0.18
C VAL A 68 -1.28 7.32 -1.54
N VAL A 69 -1.84 6.12 -1.69
CA VAL A 69 -2.48 5.70 -2.96
C VAL A 69 -3.66 6.61 -3.31
N LEU A 70 -4.49 6.99 -2.33
CA LEU A 70 -5.61 7.90 -2.55
C LEU A 70 -5.14 9.25 -3.13
N TYR A 71 -4.20 9.91 -2.45
CA TYR A 71 -3.79 11.28 -2.81
C TYR A 71 -2.84 11.33 -4.01
N GLN A 72 -2.00 10.30 -4.20
CA GLN A 72 -0.95 10.33 -5.22
C GLN A 72 -1.27 9.50 -6.46
N ALA A 73 -2.24 8.59 -6.41
CA ALA A 73 -2.62 7.73 -7.54
C ALA A 73 -4.12 7.84 -7.90
N THR A 74 -5.02 7.60 -6.95
CA THR A 74 -6.47 7.47 -7.19
C THR A 74 -7.12 8.81 -7.55
N LEU A 75 -6.96 9.83 -6.71
CA LEU A 75 -7.55 11.16 -6.96
C LEU A 75 -7.04 11.80 -8.25
N PRO A 76 -5.73 11.75 -8.58
CA PRO A 76 -5.25 12.24 -9.87
C PRO A 76 -5.87 11.55 -11.09
N LEU A 77 -6.23 10.27 -10.99
CA LEU A 77 -6.89 9.55 -12.08
C LEU A 77 -8.40 9.82 -12.14
N ALA A 78 -9.02 10.06 -10.98
CA ALA A 78 -10.46 10.30 -10.85
C ALA A 78 -10.85 11.73 -11.23
N LEU A 79 -10.00 12.72 -10.95
CA LEU A 79 -10.33 14.13 -11.12
C LEU A 79 -10.12 14.61 -12.57
N PRO A 80 -10.95 15.54 -13.07
CA PRO A 80 -10.85 16.05 -14.45
C PRO A 80 -9.60 16.89 -14.72
N SER A 81 -8.95 17.39 -13.66
CA SER A 81 -7.85 18.37 -13.74
C SER A 81 -6.49 17.76 -14.06
N SER A 82 -6.41 16.45 -14.29
CA SER A 82 -5.15 15.74 -14.56
C SER A 82 -5.09 15.23 -16.01
N PRO A 83 -3.94 15.40 -16.70
CA PRO A 83 -3.71 14.75 -17.99
C PRO A 83 -3.86 13.23 -17.86
N GLY A 84 -4.75 12.60 -18.64
CA GLY A 84 -5.03 11.17 -18.50
C GLY A 84 -6.00 10.80 -17.39
N SER A 85 -6.86 11.74 -16.98
CA SER A 85 -8.08 11.47 -16.23
C SER A 85 -8.96 10.42 -16.93
N LEU A 86 -9.77 9.68 -16.17
CA LEU A 86 -10.80 8.77 -16.70
C LEU A 86 -11.74 9.44 -17.72
N LEU A 87 -11.90 10.76 -17.61
CA LEU A 87 -12.74 11.56 -18.51
C LEU A 87 -12.12 11.75 -19.91
N ASP A 88 -10.83 11.45 -20.09
CA ASP A 88 -10.20 11.27 -21.40
C ASP A 88 -10.52 9.85 -21.92
N THR A 89 -11.78 9.64 -22.34
CA THR A 89 -12.46 8.36 -22.62
C THR A 89 -11.80 7.42 -23.64
N ARG A 90 -10.63 7.75 -24.20
CA ARG A 90 -9.92 6.94 -25.22
C ARG A 90 -8.72 6.14 -24.69
N ARG A 91 -8.42 6.18 -23.39
CA ARG A 91 -7.21 5.54 -22.84
C ARG A 91 -7.55 4.39 -21.89
N TYR A 92 -7.23 3.16 -22.32
CA TYR A 92 -7.44 1.93 -21.51
C TYR A 92 -6.57 1.89 -20.24
N LEU A 93 -5.32 2.37 -20.32
CA LEU A 93 -4.35 2.26 -19.23
C LEU A 93 -4.74 3.06 -17.96
N PRO A 94 -5.12 4.35 -18.03
CA PRO A 94 -5.62 5.09 -16.86
C PRO A 94 -6.83 4.43 -16.18
N ASN A 95 -7.77 3.89 -16.97
CA ASN A 95 -8.93 3.19 -16.44
C ASN A 95 -8.55 1.91 -15.68
N PHE A 96 -7.67 1.10 -16.26
CA PHE A 96 -7.16 -0.09 -15.60
C PHE A 96 -6.44 0.23 -14.28
N VAL A 97 -5.54 1.22 -14.29
CA VAL A 97 -4.78 1.62 -13.08
C VAL A 97 -5.70 2.17 -12.01
N PHE A 98 -6.73 2.93 -12.38
CA PHE A 98 -7.73 3.41 -11.44
C PHE A 98 -8.45 2.25 -10.75
N TRP A 99 -8.93 1.26 -11.50
CA TRP A 99 -9.59 0.08 -10.92
C TRP A 99 -8.67 -0.75 -10.03
N LEU A 100 -7.38 -0.85 -10.37
CA LEU A 100 -6.40 -1.45 -9.46
C LEU A 100 -6.29 -0.69 -8.14
N CYS A 101 -6.31 0.64 -8.17
CA CYS A 101 -6.31 1.46 -6.95
C CYS A 101 -7.59 1.22 -6.15
N VAL A 102 -8.76 1.13 -6.80
CA VAL A 102 -10.03 0.82 -6.13
C VAL A 102 -9.98 -0.55 -5.44
N VAL A 103 -9.50 -1.58 -6.15
CA VAL A 103 -9.31 -2.93 -5.57
C VAL A 103 -8.37 -2.89 -4.36
N PHE A 104 -7.27 -2.13 -4.46
CA PHE A 104 -6.36 -1.94 -3.34
C PHE A 104 -7.05 -1.27 -2.13
N HIS A 105 -7.87 -0.24 -2.35
CA HIS A 105 -8.62 0.41 -1.28
C HIS A 105 -9.60 -0.54 -0.60
N LEU A 106 -10.38 -1.29 -1.39
CA LEU A 106 -11.36 -2.25 -0.88
C LEU A 106 -10.69 -3.42 -0.14
N GLY A 107 -9.60 -3.96 -0.70
CA GLY A 107 -8.82 -5.01 -0.06
C GLY A 107 -8.19 -4.55 1.25
N SER A 108 -7.66 -3.32 1.29
CA SER A 108 -7.12 -2.72 2.52
C SER A 108 -8.20 -2.54 3.58
N LEU A 109 -9.38 -2.03 3.20
CA LEU A 109 -10.50 -1.84 4.11
C LEU A 109 -10.97 -3.18 4.69
N LEU A 110 -11.15 -4.20 3.84
CA LEU A 110 -11.49 -5.54 4.29
C LEU A 110 -10.43 -6.09 5.24
N GLY A 111 -9.14 -5.94 4.91
CA GLY A 111 -8.03 -6.34 5.77
C GLY A 111 -8.06 -5.67 7.15
N LEU A 112 -8.33 -4.36 7.20
CA LEU A 112 -8.47 -3.62 8.45
C LEU A 112 -9.69 -4.07 9.27
N LEU A 113 -10.82 -4.35 8.62
CA LEU A 113 -12.01 -4.86 9.28
C LEU A 113 -11.77 -6.24 9.89
N LEU A 114 -11.13 -7.14 9.14
CA LEU A 114 -10.77 -8.48 9.61
C LEU A 114 -9.74 -8.40 10.76
N LEU A 115 -8.77 -7.49 10.66
CA LEU A 115 -7.79 -7.25 11.72
C LEU A 115 -8.47 -6.72 13.01
N GLY A 116 -9.37 -5.74 12.89
CA GLY A 116 -10.13 -5.19 14.00
C GLY A 116 -11.10 -6.20 14.62
N ALA A 117 -11.62 -7.14 13.83
CA ALA A 117 -12.45 -8.25 14.30
C ALA A 117 -11.65 -9.42 14.90
N GLY A 118 -10.32 -9.32 14.96
CA GLY A 118 -9.44 -10.39 15.45
C GLY A 118 -9.43 -11.64 14.56
N GLN A 119 -9.89 -11.54 13.32
CA GLN A 119 -9.95 -12.64 12.35
C GLN A 119 -8.63 -12.83 11.59
N VAL A 120 -7.69 -11.88 11.74
CA VAL A 120 -6.35 -11.97 11.18
C VAL A 120 -5.36 -12.26 12.30
N THR A 121 -4.93 -13.52 12.38
CA THR A 121 -3.75 -13.89 13.14
C THR A 121 -2.52 -13.59 12.30
N LEU A 122 -1.64 -12.75 12.83
CA LEU A 122 -0.34 -12.42 12.24
C LEU A 122 0.61 -13.60 12.45
N HIS A 123 0.35 -14.73 11.80
CA HIS A 123 1.30 -15.83 11.79
C HIS A 123 2.47 -15.46 10.90
N PRO A 124 3.72 -15.73 11.33
CA PRO A 124 4.82 -15.76 10.37
C PRO A 124 4.44 -16.82 9.32
N LEU A 125 4.30 -16.40 8.06
CA LEU A 125 4.41 -17.34 6.94
C LEU A 125 5.76 -18.06 7.15
N TRP A 126 5.84 -19.37 6.89
CA TRP A 126 6.96 -20.27 7.22
C TRP A 126 6.84 -20.94 8.61
N VAL A 127 5.87 -21.88 8.70
CA VAL A 127 6.04 -23.13 9.44
C VAL A 127 6.48 -24.18 8.43
#